data_AF-A0A9D0ZY38-F1
#
_entry.id   AF-A0A9D0ZY38-F1
#
_cell.length_a   1.000
_cell.length_b   1.000
_cell.length_c   1.000
_cell.angle_alpha   90.00
_cell.angle_beta   90.00
_cell.angle_gamma   90.00
#
_symmetry.space_group_name_H-M   'P 1'
#
loop_
_entity.id
_entity.type
_entity.pdbx_description
1 polymer ?
#
loop_
_entity_poly.entity_id
_entity_poly.type
_entity_poly.pdbx_seq_one_letter_code
_entity_poly.pdbx_strand_id
1 'polypeptide(L)'
;MNLGYNGCSKGMKMIRAAEKEKGFSIPWSLRVMLDENRLREDPQSYLSIVSQGKKMGIYVYVLFLEEGSEEKILPILEQCPDCAFLVFLEGTGLSEDFLTGVRNCGNTMISVYADTDMKEKCRKLRKQSLLYGIYRKYGDQDKEDILEKTWLECQRELEPHFIFLCAESGCGMETRTEVYEKVLAIRREQKYPSLCIDAGLDLREIDKIVSGNVCELTFDRDGTSLVSVNGLEETGQNIFESSLEEILRSHGSRQPVAAN
;
A
#
# COMPACT_ATOMS: atom_id res chain seq x y z
N MET A 1 1.72 -7.91 13.51
CA MET A 1 2.24 -7.02 12.44
C MET A 1 3.23 -6.02 13.02
N ASN A 2 4.45 -5.94 12.47
CA ASN A 2 5.58 -5.17 13.01
C ASN A 2 5.70 -3.72 12.49
N LEU A 3 4.57 -3.08 12.18
CA LEU A 3 4.55 -1.75 11.55
C LEU A 3 5.24 -0.67 12.39
N GLY A 4 4.98 -0.63 13.71
CA GLY A 4 5.54 0.41 14.59
C GLY A 4 7.05 0.32 14.80
N TYR A 5 7.58 -0.89 15.09
CA TYR A 5 9.01 -1.06 15.36
C TYR A 5 9.84 -1.10 14.07
N ASN A 6 9.53 -1.99 13.14
CA ASN A 6 10.33 -2.14 11.91
C ASN A 6 10.01 -1.03 10.89
N GLY A 7 8.74 -0.67 10.71
CA GLY A 7 8.37 0.42 9.81
C GLY A 7 8.75 1.80 10.36
N CYS A 8 8.35 2.13 11.58
CA CYS A 8 8.44 3.52 12.07
C CYS A 8 9.64 3.82 12.98
N SER A 9 10.44 2.82 13.39
CA SER A 9 11.61 3.06 14.29
C SER A 9 12.93 2.56 13.70
N LYS A 10 13.10 1.25 13.53
CA LYS A 10 14.34 0.65 13.02
C LYS A 10 14.55 0.97 11.54
N GLY A 11 13.51 0.74 10.72
CA GLY A 11 13.54 1.04 9.28
C GLY A 11 13.85 2.50 9.00
N MET A 12 13.17 3.42 9.67
CA MET A 12 13.46 4.87 9.58
C MET A 12 14.94 5.20 9.83
N LYS A 13 15.55 4.65 10.89
CA LYS A 13 16.97 4.90 11.18
C LYS A 13 17.88 4.38 10.07
N MET A 14 17.55 3.22 9.50
CA MET A 14 18.28 2.63 8.38
C MET A 14 18.13 3.47 7.11
N ILE A 15 16.91 3.91 6.79
CA ILE A 15 16.61 4.80 5.66
C ILE A 15 17.47 6.06 5.76
N ARG A 16 17.37 6.81 6.87
CA ARG A 16 18.13 8.06 7.05
C ARG A 16 19.64 7.88 6.96
N ALA A 17 20.16 6.75 7.45
CA ALA A 17 21.58 6.41 7.34
C ALA A 17 21.98 6.12 5.88
N ALA A 18 21.19 5.30 5.18
CA ALA A 18 21.41 4.94 3.78
C ALA A 18 21.30 6.16 2.85
N GLU A 19 20.33 7.05 3.07
CA GLU A 19 20.20 8.29 2.30
C GLU A 19 21.39 9.23 2.50
N LYS A 20 21.93 9.29 3.72
CA LYS A 20 23.14 10.09 4.03
C LYS A 20 24.38 9.51 3.35
N GLU A 21 24.49 8.18 3.28
CA GLU A 21 25.61 7.48 2.65
C GLU A 21 25.55 7.53 1.12
N LYS A 22 24.37 7.23 0.55
CA LYS A 22 24.20 7.01 -0.90
C LYS A 22 23.77 8.24 -1.68
N GLY A 23 23.28 9.29 -1.00
CA GLY A 23 22.97 10.57 -1.60
C GLY A 23 21.65 10.66 -2.36
N PHE A 24 20.80 9.63 -2.30
CA PHE A 24 19.45 9.63 -2.87
C PHE A 24 18.38 9.34 -1.81
N SER A 25 17.14 9.74 -2.06
CA SER A 25 15.98 9.51 -1.19
C SER A 25 15.47 8.07 -1.26
N ILE A 26 15.04 7.51 -0.14
CA ILE A 26 14.54 6.12 -0.03
C ILE A 26 13.11 6.16 0.53
N PRO A 27 12.14 5.53 -0.14
CA PRO A 27 10.74 5.56 0.29
C PRO A 27 10.55 4.73 1.56
N TRP A 28 9.68 5.18 2.46
CA TRP A 28 9.28 4.44 3.66
C TRP A 28 8.54 3.14 3.34
N SER A 29 7.76 3.14 2.26
CA SER A 29 7.00 2.00 1.78
C SER A 29 7.07 1.86 0.26
N LEU A 30 7.01 0.64 -0.24
CA LEU A 30 6.90 0.37 -1.68
C LEU A 30 5.50 -0.11 -2.03
N ARG A 31 4.95 0.42 -3.14
CA ARG A 31 3.71 -0.09 -3.74
C ARG A 31 4.06 -1.02 -4.90
N VAL A 32 3.43 -2.18 -4.97
CA VAL A 32 3.70 -3.18 -6.00
C VAL A 32 2.38 -3.72 -6.52
N MET A 33 2.11 -3.50 -7.81
CA MET A 33 1.06 -4.18 -8.55
C MET A 33 1.58 -5.57 -8.92
N LEU A 34 0.92 -6.61 -8.41
CA LEU A 34 1.32 -7.98 -8.66
C LEU A 34 0.72 -8.47 -9.98
N ASP A 35 1.54 -9.19 -10.74
CA ASP A 35 1.12 -9.91 -11.93
C ASP A 35 0.95 -11.40 -11.58
N GLU A 36 -0.22 -11.97 -11.89
CA GLU A 36 -0.52 -13.37 -11.58
C GLU A 36 0.44 -14.33 -12.28
N ASN A 37 0.74 -14.09 -13.56
CA ASN A 37 1.60 -14.98 -14.34
C ASN A 37 3.02 -14.98 -13.78
N ARG A 38 3.56 -13.80 -13.46
CA ARG A 38 4.88 -13.67 -12.84
C ARG A 38 4.92 -14.25 -11.43
N LEU A 39 3.88 -14.05 -10.61
CA LEU A 39 3.78 -14.71 -9.30
C LEU A 39 3.85 -16.24 -9.43
N ARG A 40 3.31 -16.79 -10.52
CA ARG A 40 3.33 -18.22 -10.79
C ARG A 40 4.66 -18.70 -11.34
N GLU A 41 5.25 -17.98 -12.30
CA GLU A 41 6.44 -18.39 -13.04
C GLU A 41 7.74 -18.04 -12.32
N ASP A 42 7.79 -16.87 -11.70
CA ASP A 42 8.97 -16.35 -11.00
C ASP A 42 8.59 -15.59 -9.72
N PRO A 43 8.10 -16.28 -8.67
CA PRO A 43 7.80 -15.66 -7.38
C PRO A 43 9.04 -15.08 -6.68
N GLN A 44 10.25 -15.51 -7.08
CA GLN A 44 11.51 -15.00 -6.52
C GLN A 44 11.78 -13.55 -6.93
N SER A 45 11.24 -13.10 -8.07
CA SER A 45 11.29 -11.70 -8.48
C SER A 45 10.73 -10.76 -7.41
N TYR A 46 9.53 -11.03 -6.87
CA TYR A 46 8.91 -10.21 -5.83
C TYR A 46 9.63 -10.33 -4.47
N LEU A 47 10.14 -11.51 -4.11
CA LEU A 47 10.99 -11.67 -2.93
C LEU A 47 12.28 -10.86 -3.03
N SER A 48 12.86 -10.76 -4.24
CA SER A 48 14.03 -9.93 -4.50
C SER A 48 13.73 -8.45 -4.23
N ILE A 49 12.56 -7.93 -4.64
CA ILE A 49 12.14 -6.55 -4.34
C ILE A 49 12.13 -6.32 -2.81
N VAL A 50 11.53 -7.24 -2.05
CA VAL A 50 11.47 -7.13 -0.59
C VAL A 50 12.87 -7.21 0.03
N SER A 51 13.71 -8.16 -0.41
CA SER A 51 15.08 -8.29 0.09
C SER A 51 15.94 -7.05 -0.17
N GLN A 52 15.83 -6.47 -1.37
CA GLN A 52 16.53 -5.23 -1.74
C GLN A 52 16.05 -4.05 -0.89
N GLY A 53 14.72 -3.90 -0.72
CA GLY A 53 14.15 -2.84 0.11
C GLY A 53 14.59 -2.93 1.58
N LYS A 54 14.59 -4.14 2.16
CA LYS A 54 15.06 -4.37 3.54
C LYS A 54 16.50 -3.95 3.77
N LYS A 55 17.40 -4.19 2.79
CA LYS A 55 18.81 -3.73 2.86
C LYS A 55 18.92 -2.21 2.97
N MET A 56 17.93 -1.48 2.46
CA MET A 56 17.84 -0.02 2.50
C MET A 56 16.95 0.52 3.63
N GLY A 57 16.36 -0.37 4.44
CA GLY A 57 15.51 0.02 5.57
C GLY A 57 14.01 0.08 5.28
N ILE A 58 13.57 -0.35 4.10
CA ILE A 58 12.16 -0.45 3.74
C ILE A 58 11.59 -1.73 4.35
N TYR A 59 10.56 -1.59 5.19
CA TYR A 59 9.89 -2.73 5.83
C TYR A 59 8.38 -2.75 5.62
N VAL A 60 7.82 -1.77 4.90
CA VAL A 60 6.37 -1.66 4.64
C VAL A 60 6.12 -1.82 3.15
N TYR A 61 5.24 -2.75 2.80
CA TYR A 61 4.93 -3.09 1.42
C TYR A 61 3.43 -3.08 1.22
N VAL A 62 2.98 -2.36 0.19
CA VAL A 62 1.58 -2.30 -0.22
C VAL A 62 1.46 -3.09 -1.52
N LEU A 63 0.85 -4.26 -1.42
CA LEU A 63 0.72 -5.19 -2.54
C LEU A 63 -0.70 -5.13 -3.08
N PHE A 64 -0.86 -5.01 -4.39
CA PHE A 64 -2.14 -5.04 -5.05
C PHE A 64 -2.21 -6.28 -5.94
N LEU A 65 -3.24 -7.11 -5.76
CA LEU A 65 -3.53 -8.23 -6.65
C LEU A 65 -4.94 -8.05 -7.19
N GLU A 66 -5.03 -7.86 -8.51
CA GLU A 66 -6.30 -7.80 -9.25
C GLU A 66 -6.44 -9.09 -10.03
N GLU A 67 -7.42 -9.91 -9.62
CA GLU A 67 -7.67 -11.25 -10.14
C GLU A 67 -6.49 -12.22 -9.90
N GLY A 68 -6.77 -13.51 -10.01
CA GLY A 68 -5.77 -14.58 -9.81
C GLY A 68 -5.74 -15.20 -8.42
N SER A 69 -4.70 -16.02 -8.17
CA SER A 69 -4.57 -16.86 -6.97
C SER A 69 -3.80 -16.16 -5.84
N GLU A 70 -4.53 -15.72 -4.80
CA GLU A 70 -3.97 -15.06 -3.62
C GLU A 70 -2.95 -15.90 -2.84
N GLU A 71 -3.03 -17.24 -2.91
CA GLU A 71 -2.09 -18.16 -2.27
C GLU A 71 -0.65 -17.96 -2.75
N LYS A 72 -0.47 -17.42 -3.96
CA LYS A 72 0.85 -17.13 -4.52
C LYS A 72 1.60 -16.01 -3.79
N ILE A 73 0.90 -15.22 -2.99
CA ILE A 73 1.50 -14.18 -2.16
C ILE A 73 2.14 -14.79 -0.90
N LEU A 74 1.64 -15.94 -0.40
CA LEU A 74 2.09 -16.53 0.87
C LEU A 74 3.60 -16.72 0.99
N PRO A 75 4.34 -17.22 -0.02
CA PRO A 75 5.79 -17.36 0.08
C PRO A 75 6.52 -16.04 0.37
N ILE A 76 5.99 -14.90 -0.10
CA ILE A 76 6.53 -13.56 0.16
C ILE A 76 6.34 -13.20 1.64
N LEU A 77 5.12 -13.43 2.15
CA LEU A 77 4.75 -13.13 3.54
C LEU A 77 5.54 -13.98 4.53
N GLU A 78 5.66 -15.29 4.27
CA GLU A 78 6.34 -16.27 5.12
C GLU A 78 7.84 -16.01 5.23
N GLN A 79 8.50 -15.66 4.12
CA GLN A 79 9.95 -15.43 4.09
C GLN A 79 10.35 -14.04 4.60
N CYS A 80 9.39 -13.13 4.81
CA CYS A 80 9.64 -11.77 5.28
C CYS A 80 8.85 -11.41 6.56
N PRO A 81 9.04 -12.16 7.67
CA PRO A 81 8.23 -12.00 8.90
C PRO A 81 8.46 -10.67 9.64
N ASP A 82 9.55 -9.98 9.33
CA ASP A 82 9.90 -8.66 9.88
C ASP A 82 9.28 -7.49 9.11
N CYS A 83 8.76 -7.72 7.91
CA CYS A 83 8.03 -6.72 7.13
C CYS A 83 6.57 -6.58 7.61
N ALA A 84 5.92 -5.50 7.22
CA ALA A 84 4.47 -5.31 7.33
C ALA A 84 3.88 -5.23 5.91
N PHE A 85 2.89 -6.07 5.63
CA PHE A 85 2.24 -6.14 4.34
C PHE A 85 0.80 -5.63 4.42
N LEU A 86 0.47 -4.68 3.55
CA LEU A 86 -0.91 -4.28 3.28
C LEU A 86 -1.28 -4.88 1.93
N VAL A 87 -2.13 -5.91 1.92
CA VAL A 87 -2.48 -6.66 0.71
C VAL A 87 -3.89 -6.26 0.28
N PHE A 88 -3.99 -5.57 -0.85
CA PHE A 88 -5.21 -5.12 -1.49
C PHE A 88 -5.63 -6.15 -2.53
N LEU A 89 -6.83 -6.70 -2.37
CA LEU A 89 -7.35 -7.80 -3.17
C LEU A 89 -8.65 -7.42 -3.89
N GLU A 90 -8.64 -7.56 -5.21
CA GLU A 90 -9.78 -7.38 -6.11
C GLU A 90 -9.96 -8.64 -6.94
N GLY A 91 -11.20 -9.08 -7.16
CA GLY A 91 -11.47 -10.28 -7.97
C GLY A 91 -11.01 -11.63 -7.38
N THR A 92 -10.63 -11.70 -6.10
CA THR A 92 -10.16 -12.94 -5.43
C THR A 92 -11.23 -13.60 -4.55
N GLY A 93 -11.08 -14.91 -4.28
CA GLY A 93 -12.07 -15.73 -3.56
C GLY A 93 -11.90 -15.82 -2.04
N LEU A 94 -10.73 -15.43 -1.52
CA LEU A 94 -10.26 -15.65 -0.15
C LEU A 94 -10.38 -17.11 0.27
N SER A 95 -9.54 -17.96 -0.29
CA SER A 95 -9.48 -19.38 0.11
C SER A 95 -9.10 -19.55 1.59
N GLU A 96 -9.58 -20.63 2.22
CA GLU A 96 -9.26 -20.92 3.63
C GLU A 96 -7.77 -21.19 3.84
N ASP A 97 -7.08 -21.73 2.83
CA ASP A 97 -5.63 -21.97 2.86
C ASP A 97 -4.87 -20.64 2.89
N PHE A 98 -5.27 -19.67 2.04
CA PHE A 98 -4.71 -18.32 2.08
C PHE A 98 -4.92 -17.65 3.44
N LEU A 99 -6.16 -17.68 3.96
CA LEU A 99 -6.49 -17.05 5.25
C LEU A 99 -5.69 -17.68 6.40
N THR A 100 -5.53 -19.00 6.39
CA THR A 100 -4.72 -19.73 7.38
C THR A 100 -3.25 -19.35 7.27
N GLY A 101 -2.69 -19.29 6.05
CA GLY A 101 -1.31 -18.87 5.81
C GLY A 101 -1.05 -17.45 6.31
N VAL A 102 -1.92 -16.50 5.97
CA VAL A 102 -1.84 -15.10 6.44
C VAL A 102 -1.89 -15.02 7.97
N ARG A 103 -2.79 -15.77 8.62
CA ARG A 103 -2.87 -15.82 10.08
C ARG A 103 -1.57 -16.30 10.70
N ASN A 104 -0.97 -17.34 10.13
CA ASN A 104 0.27 -17.92 10.64
C ASN A 104 1.46 -16.97 10.47
N CYS A 105 1.49 -16.16 9.40
CA CYS A 105 2.54 -15.17 9.19
C CYS A 105 2.43 -13.99 10.17
N GLY A 106 1.21 -13.54 10.49
CA GLY A 106 0.96 -12.48 11.48
C GLY A 106 1.51 -11.09 11.10
N ASN A 107 1.98 -10.92 9.86
CA ASN A 107 2.61 -9.71 9.34
C ASN A 107 1.77 -8.98 8.28
N THR A 108 0.53 -9.41 8.04
CA THR A 108 -0.31 -8.92 6.95
C THR A 108 -1.64 -8.36 7.44
N MET A 109 -2.08 -7.28 6.81
CA MET A 109 -3.45 -6.78 6.82
C MET A 109 -4.03 -6.94 5.42
N ILE A 110 -5.26 -7.46 5.32
CA ILE A 110 -5.95 -7.65 4.04
C ILE A 110 -6.97 -6.53 3.84
N SER A 111 -6.98 -5.91 2.66
CA SER A 111 -8.04 -5.00 2.25
C SER A 111 -8.78 -5.59 1.05
N VAL A 112 -10.10 -5.74 1.15
CA VAL A 112 -10.91 -6.31 0.06
C VAL A 112 -11.60 -5.22 -0.72
N TYR A 113 -11.68 -5.37 -2.03
CA TYR A 113 -12.35 -4.41 -2.89
C TYR A 113 -13.86 -4.35 -2.60
N ALA A 114 -14.45 -3.16 -2.71
CA ALA A 114 -15.86 -2.91 -2.47
C ALA A 114 -16.74 -3.35 -3.65
N ASP A 115 -16.72 -4.65 -3.94
CA ASP A 115 -17.53 -5.32 -4.96
C ASP A 115 -18.79 -6.00 -4.38
N THR A 116 -19.50 -6.76 -5.22
CA THR A 116 -20.70 -7.52 -4.84
C THR A 116 -20.43 -8.58 -3.77
N ASP A 117 -19.22 -9.13 -3.73
CA ASP A 117 -18.85 -10.28 -2.90
C ASP A 117 -18.20 -9.86 -1.58
N MET A 118 -17.92 -8.56 -1.42
CA MET A 118 -17.32 -7.92 -0.25
C MET A 118 -17.94 -8.40 1.07
N LYS A 119 -19.27 -8.55 1.15
CA LYS A 119 -19.95 -8.98 2.39
C LYS A 119 -19.49 -10.37 2.84
N GLU A 120 -19.37 -11.31 1.90
CA GLU A 120 -18.90 -12.66 2.18
C GLU A 120 -17.42 -12.65 2.55
N LYS A 121 -16.59 -11.91 1.79
CA LYS A 121 -15.16 -11.75 2.06
C LYS A 121 -14.89 -11.21 3.46
N CYS A 122 -15.60 -10.16 3.87
CA CYS A 122 -15.51 -9.61 5.23
C CYS A 122 -15.93 -10.63 6.30
N ARG A 123 -16.97 -11.44 6.03
CA ARG A 123 -17.39 -12.50 6.96
C ARG A 123 -16.30 -13.55 7.18
N LYS A 124 -15.62 -13.99 6.10
CA LYS A 124 -14.50 -14.94 6.18
C LYS A 124 -13.33 -14.37 7.00
N LEU A 125 -12.93 -13.13 6.72
CA LEU A 125 -11.85 -12.44 7.43
C LEU A 125 -12.13 -12.30 8.93
N ARG A 126 -13.35 -11.90 9.29
CA ARG A 126 -13.79 -11.73 10.68
C ARG A 126 -13.84 -13.07 11.43
N LYS A 127 -14.34 -14.13 10.78
CA LYS A 127 -14.37 -15.50 11.34
C LYS A 127 -12.96 -16.00 11.68
N GLN A 128 -11.95 -15.61 10.90
CA GLN A 128 -10.55 -15.97 11.14
C GLN A 128 -9.82 -14.97 12.07
N SER A 129 -10.51 -13.95 12.58
CA SER A 129 -9.96 -12.87 13.43
C SER A 129 -8.75 -12.17 12.81
N LEU A 130 -8.76 -12.01 11.48
CA LEU A 130 -7.70 -11.33 10.75
C LEU A 130 -7.90 -9.80 10.78
N LEU A 131 -6.80 -9.05 10.73
CA LEU A 131 -6.86 -7.61 10.55
C LEU A 131 -7.26 -7.30 9.11
N TYR A 132 -8.39 -6.63 8.92
CA TYR A 132 -8.88 -6.32 7.58
C TYR A 132 -9.49 -4.93 7.43
N GLY A 133 -9.47 -4.46 6.19
CA GLY A 133 -10.19 -3.29 5.72
C GLY A 133 -11.00 -3.56 4.45
N ILE A 134 -11.70 -2.53 4.02
CA ILE A 134 -12.36 -2.46 2.72
C ILE A 134 -11.68 -1.35 1.94
N TYR A 135 -11.49 -1.51 0.64
CA TYR A 135 -11.05 -0.42 -0.22
C TYR A 135 -11.93 -0.22 -1.44
N ARG A 136 -11.90 1.00 -1.94
CA ARG A 136 -12.54 1.39 -3.19
C ARG A 136 -11.62 2.31 -3.98
N LYS A 137 -11.66 2.17 -5.31
CA LYS A 137 -11.07 3.11 -6.25
C LYS A 137 -12.07 4.23 -6.53
N TYR A 138 -11.59 5.46 -6.72
CA TYR A 138 -12.46 6.60 -7.02
C TYR A 138 -11.89 7.50 -8.12
N GLY A 139 -12.78 7.94 -9.00
CA GLY A 139 -12.56 9.02 -9.96
C GLY A 139 -13.45 10.23 -9.67
N ASP A 140 -13.47 11.18 -10.60
CA ASP A 140 -14.27 12.40 -10.47
C ASP A 140 -15.78 12.11 -10.39
N GLN A 141 -16.23 11.04 -11.06
CA GLN A 141 -17.61 10.55 -11.03
C GLN A 141 -18.06 10.04 -9.66
N ASP A 142 -17.14 9.60 -8.81
CA ASP A 142 -17.46 8.99 -7.51
C ASP A 142 -17.50 10.02 -6.37
N LYS A 143 -17.13 11.28 -6.66
CA LYS A 143 -16.95 12.36 -5.69
C LYS A 143 -18.17 12.54 -4.80
N GLU A 144 -19.36 12.71 -5.38
CA GLU A 144 -20.58 13.01 -4.63
C GLU A 144 -20.93 11.88 -3.65
N ASP A 145 -20.86 10.62 -4.08
CA ASP A 145 -21.15 9.46 -3.24
C ASP A 145 -20.19 9.34 -2.03
N ILE A 146 -18.91 9.70 -2.21
CA ILE A 146 -17.94 9.73 -1.11
C ILE A 146 -18.21 10.91 -0.17
N LEU A 147 -18.52 12.09 -0.71
CA LEU A 147 -18.74 13.30 0.06
C LEU A 147 -20.03 13.26 0.87
N GLU A 148 -21.08 12.59 0.40
CA GLU A 148 -22.36 12.51 1.10
C GLU A 148 -22.38 11.50 2.27
N LYS A 149 -21.28 10.77 2.51
CA LYS A 149 -21.12 9.71 3.55
C LYS A 149 -22.01 8.47 3.34
N THR A 150 -22.85 8.43 2.32
CA THR A 150 -23.74 7.31 2.00
C THR A 150 -22.96 6.00 1.92
N TRP A 151 -21.87 5.99 1.18
CA TRP A 151 -21.06 4.79 1.01
C TRP A 151 -20.39 4.33 2.31
N LEU A 152 -19.88 5.25 3.13
CA LEU A 152 -19.19 4.93 4.39
C LEU A 152 -20.14 4.34 5.44
N GLU A 153 -21.36 4.89 5.54
CA GLU A 153 -22.38 4.34 6.45
C GLU A 153 -22.74 2.91 6.08
N CYS A 154 -22.85 2.60 4.78
CA CYS A 154 -23.13 1.24 4.30
C CYS A 154 -22.07 0.21 4.71
N GLN A 155 -20.81 0.62 4.91
CA GLN A 155 -19.74 -0.31 5.28
C GLN A 155 -19.70 -0.65 6.77
N ARG A 156 -20.43 0.07 7.62
CA ARG A 156 -20.39 -0.11 9.08
C ARG A 156 -20.84 -1.50 9.52
N GLU A 157 -21.85 -2.06 8.85
CA GLU A 157 -22.36 -3.41 9.12
C GLU A 157 -21.29 -4.49 8.88
N LEU A 158 -20.30 -4.19 8.05
CA LEU A 158 -19.19 -5.08 7.75
C LEU A 158 -18.05 -4.99 8.76
N GLU A 159 -18.14 -4.07 9.73
CA GLU A 159 -17.19 -3.83 10.81
C GLU A 159 -15.72 -3.87 10.38
N PRO A 160 -15.32 -3.20 9.27
CA PRO A 160 -13.92 -3.19 8.88
C PRO A 160 -13.09 -2.41 9.90
N HIS A 161 -11.83 -2.78 10.09
CA HIS A 161 -10.91 -1.99 10.91
C HIS A 161 -10.47 -0.73 10.17
N PHE A 162 -10.37 -0.82 8.84
CA PHE A 162 -9.92 0.26 7.97
C PHE A 162 -10.83 0.41 6.75
N ILE A 163 -11.00 1.64 6.29
CA ILE A 163 -11.63 1.95 5.00
C ILE A 163 -10.59 2.72 4.19
N PHE A 164 -10.22 2.20 3.04
CA PHE A 164 -9.23 2.81 2.15
C PHE A 164 -9.90 3.39 0.90
N LEU A 165 -9.57 4.63 0.56
CA LEU A 165 -9.92 5.25 -0.71
C LEU A 165 -8.64 5.36 -1.56
N CYS A 166 -8.72 4.93 -2.82
CA CYS A 166 -7.61 4.95 -3.76
C CYS A 166 -7.99 5.79 -4.98
N ALA A 167 -7.30 6.91 -5.21
CA ALA A 167 -7.56 7.72 -6.40
C ALA A 167 -7.12 6.96 -7.67
N GLU A 168 -7.96 6.98 -8.70
CA GLU A 168 -7.59 6.50 -10.02
C GLU A 168 -6.63 7.47 -10.72
N SER A 169 -5.85 6.97 -11.69
CA SER A 169 -4.82 7.75 -12.40
C SER A 169 -5.38 9.03 -13.04
N GLY A 170 -6.60 8.99 -13.57
CA GLY A 170 -7.28 10.12 -14.20
C GLY A 170 -8.07 11.05 -13.26
N CYS A 171 -8.11 10.77 -11.95
CA CYS A 171 -8.88 11.59 -11.00
C CYS A 171 -8.26 12.98 -10.82
N GLY A 172 -9.07 14.03 -10.97
CA GLY A 172 -8.65 15.42 -10.88
C GLY A 172 -8.15 15.81 -9.49
N MET A 173 -7.20 16.75 -9.45
CA MET A 173 -6.60 17.23 -8.19
C MET A 173 -7.63 17.84 -7.23
N GLU A 174 -8.64 18.53 -7.76
CA GLU A 174 -9.73 19.10 -6.96
C GLU A 174 -10.52 18.00 -6.23
N THR A 175 -10.96 16.97 -6.96
CA THR A 175 -11.63 15.80 -6.38
C THR A 175 -10.77 15.13 -5.31
N ARG A 176 -9.50 14.89 -5.60
CA ARG A 176 -8.57 14.28 -4.63
C ARG A 176 -8.45 15.11 -3.35
N THR A 177 -8.37 16.43 -3.50
CA THR A 177 -8.26 17.35 -2.35
C THR A 177 -9.51 17.31 -1.49
N GLU A 178 -10.70 17.41 -2.10
CA GLU A 178 -11.96 17.41 -1.36
C GLU A 178 -12.25 16.06 -0.69
N VAL A 179 -11.97 14.95 -1.38
CA VAL A 179 -12.06 13.60 -0.80
C VAL A 179 -11.12 13.48 0.40
N TYR A 180 -9.89 13.99 0.31
CA TYR A 180 -8.96 13.95 1.43
C TYR A 180 -9.39 14.81 2.62
N GLU A 181 -9.91 16.02 2.37
CA GLU A 181 -10.51 16.87 3.41
C GLU A 181 -11.67 16.16 4.11
N LYS A 182 -12.50 15.45 3.34
CA LYS A 182 -13.57 14.62 3.88
C LYS A 182 -13.05 13.49 4.76
N VAL A 183 -12.02 12.75 4.31
CA VAL A 183 -11.35 11.71 5.10
C VAL A 183 -10.81 12.27 6.42
N LEU A 184 -10.18 13.44 6.39
CA LEU A 184 -9.69 14.13 7.59
C LEU A 184 -10.83 14.52 8.54
N ALA A 185 -11.94 15.05 8.01
CA ALA A 185 -13.12 15.39 8.81
C ALA A 185 -13.72 14.15 9.49
N ILE A 186 -13.86 13.03 8.77
CA ILE A 186 -14.34 11.75 9.30
C ILE A 186 -13.46 11.27 10.45
N ARG A 187 -12.13 11.32 10.29
CA ARG A 187 -11.17 10.94 11.34
C ARG A 187 -11.30 11.83 12.59
N ARG A 188 -11.51 13.13 12.42
CA ARG A 188 -11.70 14.09 13.53
C ARG A 188 -13.02 13.91 14.26
N GLU A 189 -14.08 13.53 13.54
CA GLU A 189 -15.40 13.29 14.12
C GLU A 189 -15.42 12.08 15.07
N GLN A 190 -14.54 11.09 14.86
CA GLN A 190 -14.42 9.87 15.68
C GLN A 190 -15.74 9.09 15.87
N LYS A 191 -16.68 9.24 14.93
CA LYS A 191 -17.99 8.56 14.97
C LYS A 191 -17.95 7.12 14.47
N TYR A 192 -16.96 6.79 13.66
CA TYR A 192 -16.82 5.47 13.05
C TYR A 192 -15.80 4.64 13.82
N PRO A 193 -16.08 3.35 14.05
CA PRO A 193 -15.11 2.43 14.64
C PRO A 193 -13.94 2.13 13.69
N SER A 194 -14.13 2.34 12.38
CA SER A 194 -13.14 2.11 11.33
C SER A 194 -12.26 3.35 11.11
N LEU A 195 -10.98 3.14 10.83
CA LEU A 195 -10.09 4.22 10.42
C LEU A 195 -10.20 4.46 8.91
N CYS A 196 -10.70 5.62 8.52
CA CYS A 196 -10.75 6.04 7.11
C CYS A 196 -9.40 6.61 6.67
N ILE A 197 -8.88 6.12 5.54
CA ILE A 197 -7.54 6.42 5.02
C ILE A 197 -7.64 6.69 3.51
N ASP A 198 -7.05 7.78 3.05
CA ASP A 198 -6.71 7.94 1.65
C ASP A 198 -5.38 7.23 1.39
N ALA A 199 -5.41 6.09 0.71
CA ALA A 199 -4.23 5.27 0.53
C ALA A 199 -3.14 5.99 -0.25
N GLY A 200 -3.47 6.98 -1.10
CA GLY A 200 -2.48 7.80 -1.79
C GLY A 200 -1.81 8.78 -0.82
N LEU A 201 -2.62 9.72 -0.35
CA LEU A 201 -2.17 10.91 0.38
C LEU A 201 -1.73 10.60 1.82
N ASP A 202 -2.39 9.69 2.53
CA ASP A 202 -1.96 9.36 3.90
C ASP A 202 -0.61 8.62 3.91
N LEU A 203 -0.38 7.69 2.98
CA LEU A 203 0.92 7.01 2.87
C LEU A 203 2.03 8.01 2.47
N ARG A 204 1.72 8.98 1.61
CA ARG A 204 2.63 10.08 1.25
C ARG A 204 2.96 10.96 2.45
N GLU A 205 1.98 11.32 3.27
CA GLU A 205 2.21 12.12 4.48
C GLU A 205 3.00 11.33 5.54
N ILE A 206 2.76 10.02 5.68
CA ILE A 206 3.57 9.17 6.56
C ILE A 206 5.02 9.13 6.06
N ASP A 207 5.24 8.93 4.77
CA ASP A 207 6.58 8.96 4.18
C ASP A 207 7.29 10.28 4.52
N LYS A 208 6.65 11.41 4.22
CA LYS A 208 7.16 12.76 4.54
C LYS A 208 7.55 12.94 6.01
N ILE A 209 6.72 12.44 6.94
CA ILE A 209 6.99 12.51 8.39
C ILE A 209 8.20 11.63 8.75
N VAL A 210 8.35 10.48 8.10
CA VAL A 210 9.35 9.47 8.44
C VAL A 210 10.71 9.77 7.82
N SER A 211 10.78 9.94 6.50
CA SER A 211 12.02 10.20 5.73
C SER A 211 12.41 11.68 5.72
N GLY A 212 11.47 12.59 5.96
CA GLY A 212 11.71 14.05 5.97
C GLY A 212 11.63 14.70 4.59
N ASN A 213 11.42 13.92 3.54
CA ASN A 213 11.11 14.33 2.18
C ASN A 213 10.04 13.39 1.62
N VAL A 214 9.46 13.71 0.46
CA VAL A 214 8.54 12.78 -0.20
C VAL A 214 9.34 11.94 -1.18
N CYS A 215 9.32 10.63 -0.99
CA CYS A 215 9.79 9.64 -1.93
C CYS A 215 8.69 8.58 -2.11
N GLU A 216 8.02 8.61 -3.26
CA GLU A 216 6.99 7.64 -3.61
C GLU A 216 7.46 6.83 -4.82
N LEU A 217 7.41 5.50 -4.68
CA LEU A 217 7.76 4.58 -5.75
C LEU A 217 6.72 3.47 -5.83
N THR A 218 6.14 3.32 -7.01
CA THR A 218 5.20 2.25 -7.35
C THR A 218 5.78 1.42 -8.47
N PHE A 219 5.62 0.10 -8.41
CA PHE A 219 5.93 -0.80 -9.52
C PHE A 219 4.62 -1.31 -10.09
N ASP A 220 4.42 -1.17 -11.40
CA ASP A 220 3.29 -1.74 -12.11
C ASP A 220 3.50 -3.25 -12.37
N ARG A 221 2.49 -3.94 -12.91
CA ARG A 221 2.46 -5.39 -13.11
C ARG A 221 3.63 -5.91 -13.96
N ASP A 222 4.00 -5.15 -14.98
CA ASP A 222 5.13 -5.44 -15.86
C ASP A 222 6.49 -5.12 -15.24
N GLY A 223 6.51 -4.50 -14.05
CA GLY A 223 7.70 -4.07 -13.32
C GLY A 223 8.10 -2.62 -13.57
N THR A 224 7.39 -1.89 -14.42
CA THR A 224 7.66 -0.48 -14.73
C THR A 224 7.54 0.35 -13.45
N SER A 225 8.56 1.15 -13.16
CA SER A 225 8.50 2.08 -12.02
C SER A 225 7.78 3.37 -12.37
N LEU A 226 6.95 3.79 -11.42
CA LEU A 226 6.13 4.98 -11.47
C LEU A 226 6.41 5.84 -10.24
N VAL A 227 6.52 7.16 -10.45
CA VAL A 227 6.72 8.15 -9.39
C VAL A 227 5.57 9.15 -9.36
N SER A 228 5.27 9.67 -8.17
CA SER A 228 4.18 10.62 -7.93
C SER A 228 4.70 12.06 -7.94
N VAL A 229 4.88 12.65 -9.13
CA VAL A 229 5.33 14.05 -9.27
C VAL A 229 4.14 15.01 -9.48
N ASN A 230 3.14 14.60 -10.28
CA ASN A 230 1.83 15.26 -10.44
C ASN A 230 0.74 14.25 -10.91
N GLY A 231 0.84 13.02 -10.42
CA GLY A 231 0.26 11.83 -11.04
C GLY A 231 1.32 10.73 -11.11
N LEU A 232 0.93 9.52 -11.51
CA LEU A 232 1.87 8.43 -11.73
C LEU A 232 2.58 8.67 -13.08
N GLU A 233 3.86 9.04 -13.02
CA GLU A 233 4.71 9.23 -14.18
C GLU A 233 5.69 8.06 -14.30
N GLU A 234 5.79 7.50 -15.50
CA GLU A 234 6.77 6.46 -15.81
C GLU A 234 8.20 7.00 -15.72
N THR A 235 9.06 6.22 -15.07
CA THR A 235 10.47 6.57 -14.92
C THR A 235 11.35 6.06 -16.06
N GLY A 236 10.80 5.22 -16.95
CA GLY A 236 11.58 4.46 -17.93
C GLY A 236 12.57 3.46 -17.31
N GLN A 237 12.24 2.92 -16.12
CA GLN A 237 13.02 1.88 -15.44
C GLN A 237 12.09 0.71 -15.08
N ASN A 238 12.66 -0.49 -14.92
CA ASN A 238 11.92 -1.69 -14.59
C ASN A 238 12.61 -2.47 -13.46
N ILE A 239 11.85 -2.85 -12.42
CA ILE A 239 12.39 -3.54 -11.23
C ILE A 239 12.82 -5.00 -11.48
N PHE A 240 12.38 -5.59 -12.58
CA PHE A 240 12.80 -6.93 -12.99
C PHE A 240 14.06 -6.91 -13.86
N GLU A 241 14.49 -5.74 -14.32
CA GLU A 241 15.70 -5.54 -15.15
C GLU A 241 16.82 -4.81 -14.39
N SER A 242 16.44 -3.87 -13.52
CA SER A 242 17.35 -3.04 -12.73
C SER A 242 17.19 -3.31 -11.23
N SER A 243 18.26 -3.09 -10.46
CA SER A 243 18.16 -3.13 -9.00
C SER A 243 17.35 -1.96 -8.46
N LEU A 244 16.70 -2.16 -7.30
CA LEU A 244 15.95 -1.10 -6.61
C LEU A 244 16.85 0.12 -6.31
N GLU A 245 18.13 -0.11 -6.02
CA GLU A 245 19.09 0.97 -5.78
C GLU A 245 19.35 1.82 -7.05
N GLU A 246 19.48 1.21 -8.23
CA GLU A 246 19.66 1.94 -9.49
C GLU A 246 18.43 2.78 -9.84
N ILE A 247 17.24 2.23 -9.62
CA ILE A 247 15.96 2.92 -9.83
C ILE A 247 15.84 4.12 -8.86
N LEU A 248 16.17 3.92 -7.58
CA LEU A 248 16.14 5.01 -6.60
C LEU A 248 17.22 6.07 -6.88
N ARG A 249 18.39 5.68 -7.38
CA ARG A 249 19.46 6.64 -7.71
C ARG A 249 19.09 7.56 -8.88
N SER A 250 18.31 7.05 -9.85
CA SER A 250 17.87 7.83 -11.01
C SER A 250 16.77 8.85 -10.68
N HIS A 251 15.97 8.61 -9.63
CA HIS A 251 14.79 9.43 -9.30
C HIS A 251 14.86 10.13 -7.95
N GLY A 252 15.62 9.58 -7.00
CA GLY A 252 15.74 10.03 -5.62
C GLY A 252 16.64 11.25 -5.45
N SER A 253 16.51 12.27 -6.31
CA SER A 253 17.19 13.54 -6.09
C SER A 253 16.71 14.15 -4.77
N ARG A 254 17.62 14.40 -3.83
CA ARG A 254 17.30 15.14 -2.60
C ARG A 254 16.78 16.54 -2.97
N GLN A 255 15.49 16.79 -2.80
CA GLN A 255 15.05 18.18 -2.64
C GLN A 255 15.54 18.66 -1.26
N PRO A 256 16.29 19.77 -1.18
CA PRO A 256 16.78 20.26 0.10
C PRO A 256 15.59 20.64 0.99
N VAL A 257 15.57 20.09 2.20
CA VAL A 257 14.70 20.58 3.27
C VAL A 257 15.13 22.01 3.55
N ALA A 258 14.26 22.99 3.29
CA ALA A 258 14.49 24.35 3.74
C ALA A 258 14.70 24.30 5.26
N ALA A 259 15.90 24.67 5.70
CA ALA A 259 16.20 24.83 7.12
C ALA A 259 15.33 25.98 7.65
N ASN A 260 14.37 25.67 8.50
CA ASN A 260 13.73 26.64 9.38
C ASN A 260 14.59 26.88 10.61
#